data_AF-A0A1G6WS59-F1
#
_entry.id   AF-A0A1G6WS59-F1
#
_cell.length_a   1.000
_cell.length_b   1.000
_cell.length_c   1.000
_cell.angle_alpha   90.00
_cell.angle_beta   90.00
_cell.angle_gamma   90.00
#
_symmetry.space_group_name_H-M   'P 1'
#
loop_
_entity.id
_entity.type
_entity.pdbx_description
1 polymer ?
#
loop_
_entity_poly.entity_id
_entity_poly.type
_entity_poly.pdbx_seq_one_letter_code
_entity_poly.pdbx_strand_id
1 'polypeptide(L)'
;MTAPANTRLPSRRYALGVGMAGEGVKYFRFWIAAAVLVSFLGPLAISRFNDIELSTWFYTANVAKWFTAFVGGGFVYALVPNMIAAGLTRRELSVSMGVFGAMWSLVLGACAVAGIAIERFYYDAMGWSQGIDADGAIAPIGSWGDTLAFAAVYPLLYLVYFAAGCVIGAASYRWESSGWLLLVPILPIVFSLDNALYDTEPFGPGWMGFLGRYMDEWGRGVVLAGIVLVALVLAAGAHRILIDIPLRSKKA
;
A
#
# COMPACT_ATOMS: atom_id res chain seq x y z
N MET A 1 -1.13 18.68 39.82
CA MET A 1 -0.91 19.16 38.44
C MET A 1 -1.08 17.99 37.49
N THR A 2 -2.16 17.97 36.71
CA THR A 2 -2.38 16.96 35.67
C THR A 2 -1.42 17.23 34.52
N ALA A 3 -0.54 16.27 34.24
CA ALA A 3 0.39 16.39 33.12
C ALA A 3 -0.42 16.63 31.82
N PRO A 4 0.01 17.57 30.95
CA PRO A 4 -0.74 17.95 29.75
C PRO A 4 -1.04 16.70 28.91
N ALA A 5 -2.18 16.65 28.24
CA ALA A 5 -2.68 15.43 27.56
C ALA A 5 -1.64 14.75 26.64
N ASN A 6 -0.67 15.49 26.11
CA ASN A 6 0.47 15.01 25.32
C ASN A 6 1.55 14.21 26.08
N THR A 7 1.45 14.11 27.41
CA THR A 7 2.43 13.38 28.26
C THR A 7 1.92 12.02 28.74
N ARG A 8 0.66 11.69 28.47
CA ARG A 8 0.10 10.38 28.81
C ARG A 8 0.50 9.37 27.73
N LEU A 9 1.07 8.23 28.13
CA LEU A 9 1.49 7.16 27.22
C LEU A 9 0.42 6.73 26.19
N PRO A 10 -0.89 6.64 26.54
CA PRO A 10 -1.90 6.26 25.56
C PRO A 10 -2.08 7.26 24.43
N SER A 11 -2.05 8.58 24.67
CA SER A 11 -2.22 9.61 23.64
C SER A 11 -0.97 9.81 22.80
N ARG A 12 0.22 9.68 23.43
CA ARG A 12 1.52 9.87 22.77
C ARG A 12 1.73 8.93 21.58
N ARG A 13 1.39 7.64 21.71
CA ARG A 13 1.57 6.65 20.62
C ARG A 13 0.71 6.93 19.39
N TYR A 14 -0.53 7.39 19.57
CA TYR A 14 -1.40 7.73 18.44
C TYR A 14 -0.96 9.04 17.79
N ALA A 15 -0.62 10.06 18.60
CA ALA A 15 -0.11 11.34 18.11
C ALA A 15 1.19 11.16 17.30
N LEU A 16 2.08 10.29 17.75
CA LEU A 16 3.30 9.95 17.03
C LEU A 16 3.00 9.31 15.67
N GLY A 17 2.08 8.34 15.61
CA GLY A 17 1.70 7.69 14.36
C GLY A 17 1.06 8.66 13.36
N VAL A 18 0.22 9.58 13.83
CA VAL A 18 -0.34 10.67 13.01
C VAL A 18 0.77 11.61 12.53
N GLY A 19 1.72 11.97 13.40
CA GLY A 19 2.87 12.80 13.05
C GLY A 19 3.77 12.16 12.00
N MET A 20 4.04 10.85 12.13
CA MET A 20 4.77 10.05 11.13
C MET A 20 4.06 10.06 9.77
N ALA A 21 2.73 9.94 9.75
CA ALA A 21 1.96 10.03 8.51
C ALA A 21 2.08 11.41 7.85
N GLY A 22 1.94 12.48 8.64
CA GLY A 22 2.06 13.85 8.15
C GLY A 22 3.46 14.15 7.59
N GLU A 23 4.51 13.81 8.34
CA GLU A 23 5.89 14.02 7.88
C GLU A 23 6.25 13.08 6.71
N GLY A 24 5.72 11.85 6.68
CA GLY A 24 5.89 10.94 5.54
C GLY A 24 5.30 11.53 4.25
N VAL A 25 4.05 11.99 4.29
CA VAL A 25 3.40 12.63 3.13
C VAL A 25 4.18 13.88 2.70
N LYS A 26 4.62 14.70 3.65
CA LYS A 26 5.43 15.89 3.38
C LYS A 26 6.79 15.55 2.77
N TYR A 27 7.46 14.52 3.27
CA TYR A 27 8.75 14.05 2.75
C TYR A 27 8.61 13.61 1.29
N PHE A 28 7.55 12.87 0.96
CA PHE A 28 7.31 12.36 -0.39
C PHE A 28 6.50 13.28 -1.30
N ARG A 29 6.10 14.49 -0.85
CA ARG A 29 5.18 15.37 -1.59
C ARG A 29 5.59 15.66 -3.03
N PHE A 30 6.89 15.84 -3.29
CA PHE A 30 7.39 16.13 -4.62
C PHE A 30 7.39 14.90 -5.52
N TRP A 31 7.64 13.72 -4.96
CA TRP A 31 7.51 12.45 -5.67
C TRP A 31 6.05 12.15 -6.01
N ILE A 32 5.14 12.39 -5.06
CA ILE A 32 3.69 12.27 -5.29
C ILE A 32 3.24 13.26 -6.36
N ALA A 33 3.66 14.53 -6.29
CA ALA A 33 3.33 15.53 -7.31
C ALA A 33 3.91 15.18 -8.68
N ALA A 34 5.15 14.69 -8.75
CA ALA A 34 5.76 14.25 -10.00
C ALA A 34 4.99 13.07 -10.61
N ALA A 35 4.62 12.07 -9.80
CA ALA A 35 3.79 10.95 -10.23
C ALA A 35 2.46 11.47 -10.81
N VAL A 36 1.76 12.35 -10.07
CA VAL A 36 0.50 12.97 -10.54
C VAL A 36 0.69 13.64 -11.90
N LEU A 37 1.71 14.49 -12.04
CA LEU A 37 1.97 15.21 -13.28
C LEU A 37 2.24 14.26 -14.45
N VAL A 38 3.08 13.24 -14.25
CA VAL A 38 3.40 12.27 -15.31
C VAL A 38 2.16 11.48 -15.72
N SER A 39 1.31 11.08 -14.76
CA SER A 39 0.11 10.29 -15.06
C SER A 39 -0.93 11.02 -15.89
N PHE A 40 -1.07 12.34 -15.70
CA PHE A 40 -2.02 13.15 -16.47
C PHE A 40 -1.43 13.75 -17.75
N LEU A 41 -0.14 14.11 -17.74
CA LEU A 41 0.51 14.68 -18.92
C LEU A 41 0.96 13.61 -19.93
N GLY A 42 1.29 12.41 -19.46
CA GLY A 42 1.73 11.30 -20.31
C GLY A 42 0.72 10.94 -21.40
N PRO A 43 -0.54 10.64 -21.06
CA PRO A 43 -1.59 10.34 -22.04
C PRO A 43 -1.81 11.47 -23.04
N LEU A 44 -1.78 12.72 -22.60
CA LEU A 44 -1.93 13.89 -23.47
C LEU A 44 -0.79 14.03 -24.51
N ALA A 45 0.43 13.61 -24.14
CA ALA A 45 1.55 13.57 -25.06
C ALA A 45 1.44 12.39 -26.04
N ILE A 46 1.05 11.21 -25.53
CA ILE A 46 0.93 9.97 -26.32
C ILE A 46 -0.24 10.03 -27.30
N SER A 47 -1.33 10.73 -26.96
CA SER A 47 -2.53 10.84 -27.79
C SER A 47 -2.30 11.54 -29.13
N ARG A 48 -1.12 12.13 -29.33
CA ARG A 48 -0.69 12.70 -30.62
C ARG A 48 -0.24 11.62 -31.61
N PHE A 49 0.01 10.40 -31.13
CA PHE A 49 0.62 9.32 -31.90
C PHE A 49 -0.20 8.03 -31.87
N ASN A 50 -0.99 7.79 -30.82
CA ASN A 50 -1.79 6.57 -30.64
C ASN A 50 -3.14 6.90 -29.97
N ASP A 51 -4.11 6.01 -30.16
CA ASP A 51 -5.36 6.04 -29.40
C ASP A 51 -5.11 5.68 -27.93
N ILE A 52 -5.87 6.33 -27.04
CA ILE A 52 -5.75 6.16 -25.59
C ILE A 52 -6.92 5.31 -25.09
N GLU A 53 -6.62 4.06 -24.74
CA GLU A 53 -7.62 3.11 -24.23
C GLU A 53 -7.31 2.63 -22.80
N LEU A 54 -6.06 2.77 -22.36
CA LEU A 54 -5.61 2.33 -21.04
C LEU A 54 -5.55 3.48 -20.05
N SER A 55 -6.01 3.21 -18.83
CA SER A 55 -5.89 4.07 -17.67
C SER A 55 -4.43 4.18 -17.23
N THR A 56 -3.85 5.36 -17.36
CA THR A 56 -2.48 5.61 -16.88
C THR A 56 -2.45 5.76 -15.36
N TRP A 57 -3.54 6.29 -14.81
CA TRP A 57 -3.70 6.40 -13.38
C TRP A 57 -3.80 5.03 -12.69
N PHE A 58 -4.42 4.03 -13.33
CA PHE A 58 -4.43 2.65 -12.84
C PHE A 58 -3.00 2.14 -12.60
N TYR A 59 -2.10 2.25 -13.58
CA TYR A 59 -0.71 1.83 -13.41
C TYR A 59 0.00 2.63 -12.33
N THR A 60 -0.25 3.94 -12.26
CA THR A 60 0.31 4.81 -11.23
C THR A 60 -0.14 4.38 -9.83
N ALA A 61 -1.42 4.09 -9.66
CA ALA A 61 -2.01 3.64 -8.41
C ALA A 61 -1.49 2.25 -8.01
N ASN A 62 -1.19 1.37 -8.99
CA ASN A 62 -0.52 0.09 -8.75
C ASN A 62 0.93 0.26 -8.31
N VAL A 63 1.70 1.14 -8.96
CA VAL A 63 3.07 1.48 -8.52
C VAL A 63 3.05 2.02 -7.08
N ALA A 64 2.03 2.80 -6.72
CA ALA A 64 1.87 3.29 -5.35
C ALA A 64 1.63 2.16 -4.31
N LYS A 65 1.11 0.98 -4.71
CA LYS A 65 0.99 -0.20 -3.83
C LYS A 65 2.37 -0.70 -3.41
N TRP A 66 3.25 -0.89 -4.40
CA TRP A 66 4.64 -1.27 -4.18
C TRP A 66 5.40 -0.25 -3.36
N PHE A 67 5.27 1.02 -3.72
CA PHE A 67 5.85 2.12 -2.97
C PHE A 67 5.41 2.10 -1.50
N THR A 68 4.13 1.84 -1.24
CA THR A 68 3.58 1.73 0.12
C THR A 68 4.17 0.56 0.90
N ALA A 69 4.39 -0.59 0.27
CA ALA A 69 5.10 -1.71 0.89
C ALA A 69 6.56 -1.34 1.25
N PHE A 70 7.27 -0.63 0.37
CA PHE A 70 8.62 -0.15 0.64
C PHE A 70 8.67 0.90 1.75
N VAL A 71 7.68 1.80 1.83
CA VAL A 71 7.57 2.75 2.94
C VAL A 71 7.37 2.00 4.25
N GLY A 72 6.43 1.06 4.32
CA GLY A 72 6.22 0.24 5.52
C GLY A 72 7.48 -0.53 5.93
N GLY A 73 8.06 -1.30 5.01
CA GLY A 73 9.24 -2.12 5.29
C GLY A 73 10.50 -1.31 5.58
N GLY A 74 10.76 -0.26 4.79
CA GLY A 74 11.92 0.61 4.95
C GLY A 74 11.87 1.42 6.25
N PHE A 75 10.71 1.98 6.61
CA PHE A 75 10.55 2.67 7.90
C PHE A 75 10.78 1.70 9.07
N VAL A 76 10.19 0.52 9.03
CA VAL A 76 10.38 -0.48 10.09
C VAL A 76 11.85 -0.91 10.17
N TYR A 77 12.47 -1.23 9.04
CA TYR A 77 13.85 -1.72 9.02
C TYR A 77 14.87 -0.66 9.48
N ALA A 78 14.69 0.59 9.04
CA ALA A 78 15.68 1.66 9.24
C ALA A 78 15.41 2.51 10.50
N LEU A 79 14.16 2.81 10.82
CA LEU A 79 13.82 3.77 11.87
C LEU A 79 13.55 3.13 13.23
N VAL A 80 13.07 1.88 13.27
CA VAL A 80 12.78 1.20 14.55
C VAL A 80 13.96 1.19 15.51
N PRO A 81 15.20 0.87 15.08
CA PRO A 81 16.34 0.85 16.00
C PRO A 81 16.66 2.23 16.57
N ASN A 82 16.61 3.25 15.70
CA ASN A 82 16.89 4.64 16.06
C ASN A 82 15.83 5.19 17.02
N MET A 83 14.56 4.88 16.78
CA MET A 83 13.45 5.33 17.63
C MET A 83 13.48 4.66 19.00
N ILE A 84 13.82 3.37 19.06
CA ILE A 84 13.97 2.70 20.36
C ILE A 84 15.20 3.24 21.11
N ALA A 85 16.31 3.48 20.42
CA ALA A 85 17.49 4.13 21.01
C ALA A 85 17.18 5.55 21.53
N ALA A 86 16.28 6.28 20.87
CA ALA A 86 15.76 7.57 21.32
C ALA A 86 14.73 7.47 22.48
N GLY A 87 14.52 6.29 23.05
CA GLY A 87 13.71 6.09 24.26
C GLY A 87 12.24 5.72 24.01
N LEU A 88 11.84 5.38 22.78
CA LEU A 88 10.51 4.85 22.52
C LEU A 88 10.40 3.38 22.91
N THR A 89 9.28 3.01 23.53
CA THR A 89 9.02 1.59 23.79
C THR A 89 8.59 0.86 22.52
N ARG A 90 8.92 -0.43 22.39
CA ARG A 90 8.51 -1.24 21.23
C ARG A 90 7.00 -1.30 21.05
N ARG A 91 6.25 -1.33 22.16
CA ARG A 91 4.78 -1.32 22.14
C ARG A 91 4.22 0.02 21.65
N GLU A 92 4.79 1.13 22.11
CA GLU A 92 4.43 2.47 21.63
C GLU A 92 4.68 2.57 20.13
N LEU A 93 5.89 2.22 19.69
CA LEU A 93 6.27 2.27 18.28
C LEU A 93 5.40 1.39 17.40
N SER A 94 5.09 0.16 17.83
CA SER A 94 4.24 -0.73 17.04
C SER A 94 2.82 -0.18 16.88
N VAL A 95 2.23 0.43 17.92
CA VAL A 95 0.93 1.10 17.79
C VAL A 95 1.03 2.32 16.87
N SER A 96 2.08 3.13 17.01
CA SER A 96 2.32 4.29 16.14
C SER A 96 2.47 3.88 14.67
N MET A 97 3.17 2.79 14.38
CA MET A 97 3.29 2.25 13.02
C MET A 97 1.96 1.75 12.47
N GLY A 98 1.10 1.16 13.30
CA GLY A 98 -0.26 0.79 12.89
C GLY A 98 -1.10 2.01 12.50
N VAL A 99 -1.05 3.07 13.29
CA VAL A 99 -1.74 4.34 13.01
C VAL A 99 -1.16 5.01 11.77
N PHE A 100 0.16 5.03 11.64
CA PHE A 100 0.86 5.55 10.45
C PHE A 100 0.39 4.80 9.20
N GLY A 101 0.42 3.47 9.21
CA GLY A 101 -0.02 2.65 8.08
C GLY A 101 -1.46 2.91 7.69
N ALA A 102 -2.37 3.01 8.66
CA ALA A 102 -3.77 3.32 8.40
C ALA A 102 -3.94 4.71 7.75
N MET A 103 -3.34 5.75 8.34
CA MET A 103 -3.43 7.11 7.81
C MET A 103 -2.76 7.26 6.45
N TRP A 104 -1.58 6.68 6.27
CA TRP A 104 -0.85 6.65 5.00
C TRP A 104 -1.69 6.02 3.89
N SER A 105 -2.26 4.84 4.18
CA SER A 105 -3.08 4.10 3.22
C SER A 105 -4.37 4.82 2.89
N LEU A 106 -4.98 5.51 3.86
CA LEU A 106 -6.14 6.37 3.62
C LEU A 106 -5.80 7.59 2.74
N VAL A 107 -4.67 8.26 3.00
CA VAL A 107 -4.24 9.43 2.22
C VAL A 107 -3.93 9.01 0.79
N LEU A 108 -3.07 8.02 0.58
CA LEU A 108 -2.77 7.55 -0.78
C LEU A 108 -3.99 6.93 -1.44
N GLY A 109 -4.84 6.23 -0.68
CA GLY A 109 -6.09 5.66 -1.17
C GLY A 109 -7.04 6.75 -1.67
N ALA A 110 -7.17 7.85 -0.93
CA ALA A 110 -7.94 9.02 -1.37
C ALA A 110 -7.32 9.66 -2.63
N CYS A 111 -5.99 9.75 -2.73
CA CYS A 111 -5.33 10.20 -3.96
C CYS A 111 -5.60 9.27 -5.15
N ALA A 112 -5.57 7.95 -4.94
CA ALA A 112 -5.87 6.97 -5.96
C ALA A 112 -7.32 7.11 -6.44
N VAL A 113 -8.28 7.19 -5.51
CA VAL A 113 -9.70 7.42 -5.81
C VAL A 113 -9.91 8.72 -6.57
N ALA A 114 -9.35 9.82 -6.07
CA ALA A 114 -9.47 11.12 -6.71
C ALA A 114 -8.87 11.10 -8.11
N GLY A 115 -7.71 10.49 -8.30
CA GLY A 115 -7.07 10.46 -9.60
C GLY A 115 -7.79 9.57 -10.61
N ILE A 116 -8.36 8.42 -10.21
CA ILE A 116 -9.22 7.60 -11.12
C ILE A 116 -10.48 8.37 -11.51
N ALA A 117 -11.08 9.11 -10.57
CA ALA A 117 -12.25 9.95 -10.83
C ALA A 117 -11.92 11.13 -11.77
N ILE A 118 -10.82 11.84 -11.52
CA ILE A 118 -10.34 12.91 -12.41
C ILE A 118 -10.00 12.33 -13.78
N GLU A 119 -9.40 11.14 -13.80
CA GLU A 119 -9.09 10.42 -15.02
C GLU A 119 -10.33 10.18 -15.85
N ARG A 120 -11.37 9.62 -15.24
CA ARG A 120 -12.65 9.40 -15.91
C ARG A 120 -13.21 10.69 -16.52
N PHE A 121 -13.20 11.78 -15.76
CA PHE A 121 -13.70 13.06 -16.24
C PHE A 121 -12.97 13.55 -17.48
N TYR A 122 -11.63 13.49 -17.50
CA TYR A 122 -10.88 13.98 -18.65
C TYR A 122 -10.93 13.01 -19.84
N TYR A 123 -11.00 11.69 -19.61
CA TYR A 123 -11.20 10.71 -20.68
C TYR A 123 -12.55 10.93 -21.36
N ASP A 124 -13.62 11.09 -20.57
CA ASP A 124 -14.96 11.41 -21.09
C ASP A 124 -14.94 12.72 -21.91
N ALA A 125 -14.22 13.76 -21.44
CA ALA A 125 -14.10 15.03 -22.14
C ALA A 125 -13.32 14.94 -23.47
N MET A 126 -12.38 14.01 -23.57
CA MET A 126 -11.55 13.78 -24.76
C MET A 126 -12.13 12.71 -25.70
N GLY A 127 -13.23 12.06 -25.32
CA GLY A 127 -13.82 10.94 -26.07
C GLY A 127 -13.00 9.66 -26.01
N TRP A 128 -12.16 9.47 -25.00
CA TRP A 128 -11.31 8.30 -24.81
C TRP A 128 -12.01 7.23 -23.97
N SER A 129 -11.67 5.96 -24.21
CA SER A 129 -12.11 4.85 -23.35
C SER A 129 -11.17 4.70 -22.16
N GLN A 130 -11.72 4.52 -20.96
CA GLN A 130 -10.93 4.25 -19.76
C GLN A 130 -10.97 2.74 -19.48
N GLY A 131 -9.93 2.02 -19.89
CA GLY A 131 -9.78 0.59 -19.66
C GLY A 131 -8.62 0.22 -18.75
N ILE A 132 -8.62 -1.01 -18.27
CA ILE A 132 -7.50 -1.66 -17.58
C ILE A 132 -7.10 -2.92 -18.34
N ASP A 133 -5.87 -3.34 -18.15
CA ASP A 133 -5.39 -4.63 -18.67
C ASP A 133 -5.89 -5.75 -17.74
N ALA A 134 -6.80 -6.58 -18.24
CA ALA A 134 -7.41 -7.71 -17.54
C ALA A 134 -7.28 -8.97 -18.41
N ASP A 135 -6.53 -9.95 -17.90
CA ASP A 135 -6.21 -11.22 -18.55
C ASP A 135 -5.89 -11.13 -20.07
N GLY A 136 -4.98 -10.23 -20.45
CA GLY A 136 -4.54 -10.06 -21.85
C GLY A 136 -5.55 -9.34 -22.76
N ALA A 137 -6.60 -8.74 -22.18
CA ALA A 137 -7.57 -7.90 -22.87
C ALA A 137 -7.79 -6.57 -22.16
N ILE A 138 -8.23 -5.55 -22.90
CA ILE A 138 -8.60 -4.26 -22.31
C ILE A 138 -10.04 -4.36 -21.78
N ALA A 139 -10.19 -4.36 -20.46
CA ALA A 139 -11.48 -4.30 -19.79
C ALA A 139 -11.90 -2.83 -19.56
N PRO A 140 -12.97 -2.34 -20.22
CA PRO A 140 -13.43 -0.98 -20.02
C PRO A 140 -14.08 -0.81 -18.64
N ILE A 141 -13.74 0.30 -17.97
CA ILE A 141 -14.48 0.77 -16.80
C ILE A 141 -15.73 1.48 -17.32
N GLY A 142 -16.89 0.84 -17.18
CA GLY A 142 -18.12 1.26 -17.86
C GLY A 142 -18.66 2.63 -17.40
N SER A 143 -19.23 2.66 -16.19
CA SER A 143 -19.91 3.84 -15.64
C SER A 143 -19.08 4.58 -14.59
N TRP A 144 -19.52 5.79 -14.22
CA TRP A 144 -19.00 6.50 -13.04
C TRP A 144 -19.18 5.70 -11.74
N GLY A 145 -20.25 4.93 -11.63
CA GLY A 145 -20.47 4.02 -10.51
C GLY A 145 -19.42 2.91 -10.45
N ASP A 146 -19.13 2.30 -11.60
CA ASP A 146 -18.09 1.26 -11.72
C ASP A 146 -16.71 1.82 -11.44
N THR A 147 -16.43 3.04 -11.92
CA THR A 147 -15.19 3.78 -11.67
C THR A 147 -14.93 3.99 -10.19
N LEU A 148 -15.93 4.48 -9.45
CA LEU A 148 -15.81 4.71 -8.01
C LEU A 148 -15.77 3.41 -7.22
N ALA A 149 -16.57 2.40 -7.61
CA ALA A 149 -16.55 1.09 -6.97
C ALA A 149 -15.20 0.39 -7.17
N PHE A 150 -14.60 0.52 -8.35
CA PHE A 150 -13.26 0.05 -8.67
C PHE A 150 -12.23 0.76 -7.79
N ALA A 151 -12.28 2.10 -7.73
CA ALA A 151 -11.30 2.88 -7.01
C ALA A 151 -11.40 2.77 -5.47
N ALA A 152 -12.59 2.50 -4.93
CA ALA A 152 -12.84 2.46 -3.49
C ALA A 152 -12.05 1.37 -2.75
N VAL A 153 -11.47 0.40 -3.46
CA VAL A 153 -10.69 -0.69 -2.85
C VAL A 153 -9.22 -0.31 -2.58
N TYR A 154 -8.70 0.75 -3.20
CA TYR A 154 -7.29 1.16 -3.07
C TYR A 154 -6.83 1.46 -1.63
N PRO A 155 -7.60 2.13 -0.76
CA PRO A 155 -7.20 2.32 0.63
C PRO A 155 -6.90 1.00 1.35
N LEU A 156 -7.69 -0.04 1.09
CA LEU A 156 -7.50 -1.36 1.67
C LEU A 156 -6.29 -2.08 1.05
N LEU A 157 -6.09 -1.95 -0.27
CA LEU A 157 -4.92 -2.49 -0.95
C LEU A 157 -3.63 -1.86 -0.42
N TYR A 158 -3.59 -0.54 -0.27
CA TYR A 158 -2.43 0.12 0.33
C TYR A 158 -2.18 -0.33 1.77
N LEU A 159 -3.24 -0.59 2.55
CA LEU A 159 -3.10 -1.09 3.91
C LEU A 159 -2.48 -2.49 3.95
N VAL A 160 -2.92 -3.43 3.09
CA VAL A 160 -2.36 -4.79 3.07
C VAL A 160 -0.91 -4.79 2.59
N TYR A 161 -0.58 -3.97 1.57
CA TYR A 161 0.80 -3.80 1.10
C TYR A 161 1.70 -3.16 2.18
N PHE A 162 1.20 -2.14 2.89
CA PHE A 162 1.92 -1.52 4.01
C PHE A 162 2.20 -2.54 5.12
N ALA A 163 1.19 -3.34 5.50
CA ALA A 163 1.32 -4.37 6.52
C ALA A 163 2.31 -5.47 6.10
N ALA A 164 2.25 -5.92 4.85
CA ALA A 164 3.20 -6.86 4.26
C ALA A 164 4.64 -6.32 4.37
N GLY A 165 4.85 -5.07 3.92
CA GLY A 165 6.11 -4.37 4.06
C GLY A 165 6.60 -4.33 5.50
N CYS A 166 5.75 -3.96 6.46
CA CYS A 166 6.08 -3.92 7.88
C CYS A 166 6.54 -5.28 8.42
N VAL A 167 5.85 -6.38 8.08
CA VAL A 167 6.26 -7.73 8.49
C VAL A 167 7.63 -8.08 7.94
N ILE A 168 7.83 -7.87 6.64
CA ILE A 168 9.10 -8.19 5.97
C ILE A 168 10.23 -7.34 6.53
N GLY A 169 10.00 -6.03 6.74
CA GLY A 169 10.98 -5.12 7.34
C GLY A 169 11.34 -5.50 8.78
N ALA A 170 10.33 -5.82 9.60
CA ALA A 170 10.55 -6.23 10.99
C ALA A 170 11.31 -7.56 11.07
N ALA A 171 10.93 -8.53 10.23
CA ALA A 171 11.57 -9.84 10.15
C ALA A 171 13.00 -9.72 9.65
N SER A 172 13.25 -8.94 8.59
CA SER A 172 14.59 -8.71 8.03
C SER A 172 15.50 -8.00 9.02
N TYR A 173 14.95 -7.13 9.87
CA TYR A 173 15.70 -6.55 10.98
C TYR A 173 16.01 -7.57 12.07
N ARG A 174 15.02 -8.38 12.47
CA ARG A 174 15.16 -9.35 13.57
C ARG A 174 16.06 -10.53 13.23
N TRP A 175 15.91 -11.06 12.02
CA TRP A 175 16.59 -12.25 11.52
C TRP A 175 17.44 -11.84 10.31
N GLU A 176 18.60 -11.25 10.57
CA GLU A 176 19.44 -10.60 9.55
C GLU A 176 19.73 -11.48 8.32
N SER A 177 19.91 -12.79 8.50
CA SER A 177 20.24 -13.73 7.41
C SER A 177 19.02 -14.30 6.67
N SER A 178 17.85 -14.34 7.31
CA SER A 178 16.72 -15.17 6.84
C SER A 178 15.36 -14.48 6.90
N GLY A 179 15.23 -13.33 7.55
CA GLY A 179 13.95 -12.63 7.71
C GLY A 179 13.33 -12.18 6.39
N TRP A 180 14.17 -11.91 5.39
CA TRP A 180 13.74 -11.59 4.03
C TRP A 180 13.00 -12.77 3.36
N LEU A 181 13.20 -14.01 3.82
CA LEU A 181 12.50 -15.20 3.30
C LEU A 181 10.98 -15.13 3.51
N LEU A 182 10.48 -14.26 4.40
CA LEU A 182 9.03 -14.02 4.52
C LEU A 182 8.41 -13.42 3.25
N LEU A 183 9.21 -12.91 2.30
CA LEU A 183 8.72 -12.59 0.95
C LEU A 183 8.06 -13.80 0.30
N VAL A 184 8.58 -15.01 0.50
CA VAL A 184 8.12 -16.24 -0.17
C VAL A 184 6.67 -16.59 0.20
N PRO A 185 6.24 -16.61 1.47
CA PRO A 185 4.83 -16.84 1.80
C PRO A 185 3.95 -15.59 1.64
N ILE A 186 4.50 -14.37 1.80
CA ILE A 186 3.68 -13.15 1.80
C ILE A 186 3.30 -12.71 0.38
N LEU A 187 4.26 -12.68 -0.55
CA LEU A 187 4.00 -12.19 -1.90
C LEU A 187 2.92 -13.01 -2.63
N PRO A 188 2.93 -14.36 -2.62
CA PRO A 188 1.90 -15.14 -3.29
C PRO A 188 0.49 -14.86 -2.79
N ILE A 189 0.33 -14.69 -1.47
CA ILE A 189 -0.97 -14.44 -0.86
C ILE A 189 -1.46 -13.04 -1.24
N VAL A 190 -0.62 -12.03 -1.05
CA VAL A 190 -1.02 -10.63 -1.30
C VAL A 190 -1.29 -10.39 -2.78
N PHE A 191 -0.45 -10.92 -3.69
CA PHE A 191 -0.64 -10.70 -5.12
C PHE A 191 -1.81 -11.48 -5.66
N SER A 192 -2.03 -12.72 -5.20
CA SER A 192 -3.19 -13.49 -5.67
C SER A 192 -4.51 -12.84 -5.25
N LEU A 193 -4.57 -12.25 -4.05
CA LEU A 193 -5.73 -11.48 -3.62
C LEU A 193 -5.92 -10.17 -4.42
N ASP A 194 -4.83 -9.49 -4.76
CA ASP A 194 -4.85 -8.27 -5.58
C ASP A 194 -5.29 -8.57 -7.02
N ASN A 195 -4.75 -9.63 -7.62
CA ASN A 195 -5.12 -10.07 -8.97
C ASN A 195 -6.58 -10.53 -9.03
N ALA A 196 -7.03 -11.35 -8.08
CA ALA A 196 -8.42 -11.81 -8.01
C ALA A 196 -9.43 -10.68 -7.81
N LEU A 197 -8.99 -9.48 -7.41
CA LEU A 197 -9.85 -8.30 -7.28
C LEU A 197 -10.17 -7.65 -8.63
N TYR A 198 -9.27 -7.78 -9.60
CA TYR A 198 -9.32 -7.07 -10.87
C TYR A 198 -9.27 -7.99 -12.10
N ASP A 199 -9.16 -9.30 -11.88
CA ASP A 199 -8.99 -10.29 -12.95
C ASP A 199 -7.76 -9.98 -13.83
N THR A 200 -6.70 -9.49 -13.19
CA THR A 200 -5.46 -9.10 -13.88
C THR A 200 -4.50 -10.28 -13.95
N GLU A 201 -3.74 -10.36 -15.05
CA GLU A 201 -2.66 -11.33 -15.16
C GLU A 201 -1.68 -11.21 -13.98
N PRO A 202 -1.26 -12.34 -13.39
CA PRO A 202 -0.27 -12.32 -12.33
C PRO A 202 1.06 -11.69 -12.76
N PHE A 203 1.41 -10.57 -12.14
CA PHE A 203 2.71 -9.95 -12.34
C PHE A 203 3.82 -10.70 -11.60
N GLY A 204 4.90 -11.04 -12.32
CA GLY A 204 6.12 -11.64 -11.77
C GLY A 204 6.31 -13.13 -12.13
N PRO A 205 7.27 -13.81 -11.49
CA PRO A 205 7.45 -15.25 -11.66
C PRO A 205 6.15 -16.02 -11.40
N GLY A 206 5.85 -17.07 -12.16
CA GLY A 206 4.57 -17.78 -12.10
C GLY A 206 4.17 -18.33 -10.71
N TRP A 207 5.11 -18.45 -9.76
CA TRP A 207 4.83 -18.81 -8.37
C TRP A 207 4.31 -17.64 -7.52
N MET A 208 4.41 -16.39 -7.95
CA MET A 208 3.92 -15.23 -7.19
C MET A 208 2.41 -15.03 -7.30
N GLY A 209 1.74 -15.68 -8.26
CA GLY A 209 0.28 -15.59 -8.39
C GLY A 209 -0.39 -16.93 -8.67
N PHE A 210 0.30 -18.05 -8.42
CA PHE A 210 -0.31 -19.37 -8.67
C PHE A 210 -1.57 -19.60 -7.83
N LEU A 211 -1.68 -18.95 -6.65
CA LEU A 211 -2.88 -19.03 -5.83
C LEU A 211 -4.06 -18.32 -6.49
N GLY A 212 -3.81 -17.32 -7.35
CA GLY A 212 -4.82 -16.61 -8.13
C GLY A 212 -5.71 -17.56 -8.92
N ARG A 213 -5.13 -18.60 -9.52
CA ARG A 213 -5.86 -19.65 -10.28
C ARG A 213 -6.93 -20.39 -9.50
N TYR A 214 -6.87 -20.37 -8.17
CA TYR A 214 -7.89 -20.98 -7.29
C TYR A 214 -8.91 -19.97 -6.78
N MET A 215 -8.70 -18.69 -7.10
CA MET A 215 -9.44 -17.52 -6.60
C MET A 215 -10.22 -16.81 -7.70
N ASP A 216 -9.97 -17.11 -8.98
CA ASP A 216 -10.64 -16.49 -10.14
C ASP A 216 -12.18 -16.62 -10.06
N GLU A 217 -12.69 -17.72 -9.50
CA GLU A 217 -14.14 -17.93 -9.33
C GLU A 217 -14.71 -17.31 -8.05
N TRP A 218 -13.88 -16.69 -7.20
CA TRP A 218 -14.33 -16.14 -5.94
C TRP A 218 -15.15 -14.88 -6.16
N GLY A 219 -16.31 -14.79 -5.53
CA GLY A 219 -17.07 -13.54 -5.52
C GLY A 219 -16.26 -12.41 -4.89
N ARG A 220 -16.33 -11.21 -5.48
CA ARG A 220 -15.59 -10.01 -5.04
C ARG A 220 -15.65 -9.73 -3.53
N GLY A 221 -16.80 -10.00 -2.89
CA GLY A 221 -16.96 -9.86 -1.45
C GLY A 221 -16.06 -10.80 -0.62
N VAL A 222 -15.85 -12.03 -1.10
CA VAL A 222 -14.96 -13.02 -0.47
C VAL A 222 -13.50 -12.57 -0.59
N VAL A 223 -13.09 -12.09 -1.77
CA VAL A 223 -11.74 -11.56 -2.00
C VAL A 223 -11.45 -10.37 -1.07
N LEU A 224 -12.39 -9.43 -0.97
CA LEU A 224 -12.28 -8.28 -0.06
C LEU A 224 -12.17 -8.71 1.41
N ALA A 225 -12.99 -9.67 1.85
CA ALA A 225 -12.89 -10.24 3.20
C ALA A 225 -11.52 -10.91 3.43
N GLY A 226 -11.00 -11.60 2.43
CA GLY A 226 -9.66 -12.18 2.43
C GLY A 226 -8.56 -11.13 2.61
N ILE A 227 -8.64 -10.00 1.90
CA ILE A 227 -7.68 -8.90 2.04
C ILE A 227 -7.73 -8.28 3.43
N VAL A 228 -8.93 -8.05 3.98
CA VAL A 228 -9.09 -7.56 5.36
C VAL A 228 -8.45 -8.53 6.34
N LEU A 229 -8.73 -9.83 6.21
CA LEU A 229 -8.16 -10.86 7.08
C LEU A 229 -6.63 -10.89 6.98
N VAL A 230 -6.07 -10.87 5.76
CA VAL A 230 -4.62 -10.87 5.54
C VAL A 230 -3.98 -9.59 6.09
N ALA A 231 -4.59 -8.42 5.90
CA ALA A 231 -4.10 -7.17 6.48
C ALA A 231 -4.05 -7.24 8.02
N LEU A 232 -5.08 -7.79 8.66
CA LEU A 232 -5.12 -7.98 10.12
C LEU A 232 -4.06 -8.98 10.60
N VAL A 233 -3.90 -10.11 9.91
CA VAL A 233 -2.89 -11.13 10.24
C VAL A 233 -1.48 -10.56 10.08
N LEU A 234 -1.20 -9.83 9.01
CA LEU A 234 0.08 -9.17 8.77
C LEU A 234 0.34 -8.07 9.82
N ALA A 235 -0.65 -7.24 10.14
CA ALA A 235 -0.51 -6.23 11.19
C ALA A 235 -0.23 -6.86 12.56
N ALA A 236 -0.93 -7.94 12.91
CA ALA A 236 -0.68 -8.70 14.12
C ALA A 236 0.71 -9.36 14.12
N GLY A 237 1.14 -9.92 12.98
CA GLY A 237 2.47 -10.48 12.79
C GLY A 237 3.57 -9.42 12.97
N ALA A 238 3.43 -8.26 12.33
CA ALA A 238 4.35 -7.15 12.47
C ALA A 238 4.42 -6.68 13.94
N HIS A 239 3.28 -6.54 14.59
CA HIS A 239 3.20 -6.20 16.02
C HIS A 239 3.99 -7.19 16.88
N ARG A 240 3.74 -8.49 16.69
CA ARG A 240 4.41 -9.57 17.43
C ARG A 240 5.91 -9.59 17.20
N ILE A 241 6.35 -9.43 15.95
CA ILE A 241 7.78 -9.39 15.65
C ILE A 241 8.41 -8.18 16.34
N LEU A 242 7.80 -6.99 16.24
CA LEU A 242 8.31 -5.72 16.77
C LEU A 242 8.47 -5.71 18.28
N ILE A 243 7.50 -6.23 19.04
CA ILE A 243 7.58 -6.26 20.51
C ILE A 243 8.72 -7.16 21.02
N ASP A 244 9.06 -8.18 20.22
CA ASP A 244 10.04 -9.21 20.57
C ASP A 244 11.42 -8.99 19.93
N ILE A 245 11.66 -7.83 19.27
CA ILE A 245 12.96 -7.50 18.67
C ILE A 245 14.05 -7.38 19.74
N PRO A 246 15.17 -8.13 19.68
CA PRO A 246 16.27 -7.92 20.60
C PRO A 246 16.93 -6.55 20.37
N LEU A 247 17.27 -5.83 21.45
CA LEU A 247 18.09 -4.62 21.36
C LEU A 247 19.52 -5.05 21.06
N ARG A 248 19.97 -4.87 19.83
CA ARG A 248 21.36 -5.02 19.45
C ARG A 248 21.87 -3.67 18.98
N SER A 249 23.03 -3.24 19.46
CA SER A 249 23.78 -2.23 18.74
C SER A 249 24.25 -2.89 17.45
N LYS A 250 23.72 -2.48 16.30
CA LYS A 250 24.39 -2.83 15.04
C LYS A 250 25.80 -2.28 15.14
N LYS A 251 26.81 -3.13 14.93
CA LYS A 251 28.17 -2.65 14.71
C LYS A 251 28.08 -1.78 13.45
N ALA A 252 28.33 -0.48 13.61
CA ALA A 252 28.46 0.45 12.50
C ALA A 252 29.63 0.03 11.60
#